data_AF-E6U1Y6-F1
#
_entry.id   AF-E6U1Y6-F1
#
_cell.length_a   1.000
_cell.length_b   1.000
_cell.length_c   1.000
_cell.angle_alpha   90.00
_cell.angle_beta   90.00
_cell.angle_gamma   90.00
#
_symmetry.space_group_name_H-M   'P 1'
#
loop_
_entity.id
_entity.type
_entity.pdbx_description
1 polymer ?
#
loop_
_entity_poly.entity_id
_entity_poly.type
_entity_poly.pdbx_seq_one_letter_code
_entity_poly.pdbx_strand_id
1 'polypeptide(L)'
;MSLLPPSFLGKKVYLDSTNKRYYVVKYEEHIGKKKTNVLLFDQDSPVIFAVLHDDGHFLDSFYLTNKTTKESARVLEEYKKISDRKKQHRVTQEDLKDALKPIEEAKMKNENIIKHLVDEHLEDIKHLWPSRLLTLQKTEGKSEQSLILSALDQALEKANASKSFQFLTNHRYDSHIPILGMHINQYPQLLDDVTNYYLSHNELEIARQFLNEAVKNISLHEQELLEQLLNTAKRIDHIYYTKTLRLILSKLFKRVKEEKGVSPKAWLRETINDKSLKRSIVDSVKKKIG
;
A
#
# COMPACT_ATOMS: atom_id res chain seq x y z
N MET A 1 0.06 20.99 -7.79
CA MET A 1 0.39 19.55 -7.78
C MET A 1 -0.17 18.97 -6.50
N SER A 2 -0.88 17.85 -6.54
CA SER A 2 -1.53 17.27 -5.36
C SER A 2 -0.55 16.39 -4.58
N LEU A 3 -0.50 16.58 -3.26
CA LEU A 3 0.18 15.67 -2.34
C LEU A 3 -0.68 14.41 -2.17
N LEU A 4 -0.04 13.27 -1.89
CA LEU A 4 -0.77 12.05 -1.55
C LEU A 4 -1.69 12.31 -0.34
N PRO A 5 -2.95 11.82 -0.35
CA PRO A 5 -3.84 11.95 0.80
C PRO A 5 -3.18 11.40 2.06
N PRO A 6 -3.27 12.06 3.22
CA PRO A 6 -2.64 11.55 4.43
C PRO A 6 -3.40 10.37 5.02
N SER A 7 -2.70 9.57 5.84
CA SER A 7 -3.31 8.71 6.86
C SER A 7 -2.95 9.29 8.22
N PHE A 8 -3.98 9.51 9.03
CA PHE A 8 -3.85 9.98 10.41
C PHE A 8 -3.70 8.82 11.39
N LEU A 9 -3.95 7.58 10.96
CA LEU A 9 -3.79 6.39 11.79
C LEU A 9 -2.39 6.32 12.42
N GLY A 10 -2.36 6.17 13.74
CA GLY A 10 -1.15 6.15 14.56
C GLY A 10 -0.58 7.53 14.91
N LYS A 11 -1.15 8.63 14.39
CA LYS A 11 -0.68 9.98 14.74
C LYS A 11 -1.04 10.32 16.18
N LYS A 12 -0.07 10.94 16.87
CA LYS A 12 -0.24 11.53 18.21
C LYS A 12 -0.78 12.95 18.08
N VAL A 13 -1.84 13.25 18.81
CA VAL A 13 -2.46 14.58 18.90
C VAL A 13 -2.24 15.09 20.32
N TYR A 14 -1.51 16.19 20.45
CA TYR A 14 -1.17 16.80 21.73
C TYR A 14 -2.17 17.90 22.08
N LEU A 15 -2.69 17.88 23.30
CA LEU A 15 -3.63 18.91 23.79
C LEU A 15 -2.94 20.18 24.30
N ASP A 16 -1.69 20.04 24.74
CA ASP A 16 -0.94 21.10 25.38
C ASP A 16 0.37 21.39 24.61
N SER A 17 0.83 22.63 24.71
CA SER A 17 2.12 23.06 24.16
C SER A 17 3.31 22.37 24.85
N THR A 18 3.08 21.65 25.95
CA THR A 18 4.12 20.95 26.70
C THR A 18 4.37 19.53 26.19
N ASN A 19 3.59 19.05 25.22
CA ASN A 19 3.64 17.70 24.63
C ASN A 19 3.58 16.54 25.64
N LYS A 20 3.00 16.76 26.82
CA LYS A 20 2.99 15.73 27.89
C LYS A 20 1.81 14.78 27.79
N ARG A 21 0.65 15.26 27.34
CA ARG A 21 -0.54 14.44 27.11
C ARG A 21 -0.86 14.40 25.63
N TYR A 22 -1.07 13.19 25.13
CA TYR A 22 -1.46 12.96 23.74
C TYR A 22 -2.55 11.90 23.65
N TYR A 23 -3.34 12.00 22.60
CA TYR A 23 -4.22 10.94 22.14
C TYR A 23 -3.67 10.34 20.84
N VAL A 24 -4.05 9.11 20.55
CA VAL A 24 -3.64 8.43 19.31
C VAL A 24 -4.85 8.17 18.44
N VAL A 25 -4.77 8.49 17.16
CA VAL A 25 -5.78 8.08 16.18
C VAL A 25 -5.64 6.56 15.96
N LYS A 26 -6.62 5.77 16.41
CA LYS A 26 -6.66 4.31 16.19
C LYS A 26 -7.79 3.86 15.26
N TYR A 27 -8.62 4.79 14.81
CA TYR A 27 -9.64 4.56 13.79
C TYR A 27 -9.72 5.78 12.89
N GLU A 28 -9.78 5.55 11.58
CA GLU A 28 -10.02 6.59 10.59
C GLU A 28 -10.93 6.07 9.48
N GLU A 29 -11.79 6.94 8.96
CA GLU A 29 -12.68 6.64 7.84
C GLU A 29 -12.75 7.86 6.94
N HIS A 30 -12.33 7.69 5.69
CA HIS A 30 -12.34 8.76 4.69
C HIS A 30 -13.76 9.02 4.21
N ILE A 31 -14.21 10.28 4.30
CA ILE A 31 -15.55 10.72 3.91
C ILE A 31 -15.44 11.77 2.80
N GLY A 32 -15.77 11.33 1.59
CA GLY A 32 -15.64 12.19 0.41
C GLY A 32 -14.18 12.51 0.11
N LYS A 33 -13.93 13.69 -0.48
CA LYS A 33 -12.60 14.04 -1.02
C LYS A 33 -11.63 14.65 0.00
N LYS A 34 -12.14 15.31 1.05
CA LYS A 34 -11.35 16.19 1.92
C LYS A 34 -11.63 16.06 3.42
N LYS A 35 -12.43 15.08 3.83
CA LYS A 35 -12.81 14.91 5.23
C LYS A 35 -12.51 13.49 5.67
N THR A 36 -12.06 13.35 6.90
CA THR A 36 -11.80 12.05 7.52
C THR A 36 -12.38 12.05 8.92
N ASN A 37 -13.27 11.11 9.21
CA ASN A 37 -13.72 10.87 10.57
C ASN A 37 -12.64 10.08 11.31
N VAL A 38 -12.32 10.50 12.53
CA VAL A 38 -11.34 9.80 13.36
C VAL A 38 -11.84 9.61 14.78
N LEU A 39 -11.39 8.52 15.41
CA LEU A 39 -11.49 8.34 16.85
C LEU A 39 -10.09 8.45 17.45
N LEU A 40 -9.94 9.35 18.42
CA LEU A 40 -8.74 9.51 19.20
C LEU A 40 -8.89 8.77 20.53
N PHE A 41 -7.83 8.08 20.91
CA PHE A 41 -7.80 7.18 22.04
C PHE A 41 -6.88 7.69 23.13
N ASP A 42 -7.35 7.58 24.37
CA ASP A 42 -6.51 7.57 25.56
C ASP A 42 -6.25 6.11 25.90
N GLN A 43 -4.99 5.69 25.79
CA GLN A 43 -4.62 4.27 25.84
C GLN A 43 -5.47 3.45 24.87
N ASP A 44 -6.34 2.57 25.36
CA ASP A 44 -7.20 1.67 24.57
C ASP A 44 -8.68 2.09 24.53
N SER A 45 -9.04 3.22 25.13
CA SER A 45 -10.43 3.72 25.12
C SER A 45 -10.61 4.88 24.15
N PRO A 46 -11.62 4.85 23.25
CA PRO A 46 -11.93 6.00 22.41
C PRO A 46 -12.51 7.11 23.28
N VAL A 47 -11.93 8.31 23.21
CA VAL A 47 -12.30 9.45 24.07
C VAL A 47 -12.80 10.65 23.29
N ILE A 48 -12.30 10.87 22.07
CA ILE A 48 -12.67 12.02 21.24
C ILE A 48 -13.06 11.52 19.85
N PHE A 49 -14.18 12.02 19.37
CA PHE A 49 -14.52 11.98 17.95
C PHE A 49 -14.08 13.29 17.30
N ALA A 50 -13.50 13.20 16.12
CA ALA A 50 -13.16 14.38 15.34
C ALA A 50 -13.41 14.16 13.85
N VAL A 51 -13.65 15.26 13.15
CA VAL A 51 -13.62 15.35 11.70
C VAL A 51 -12.39 16.15 11.33
N LEU A 52 -11.47 15.52 10.60
CA LEU A 52 -10.26 16.16 10.10
C LEU A 52 -10.44 16.56 8.64
N HIS A 53 -9.80 17.66 8.26
CA HIS A 53 -9.58 17.99 6.86
C HIS A 53 -8.35 17.25 6.30
N ASP A 54 -8.18 17.23 4.98
CA ASP A 54 -7.08 16.52 4.28
C ASP A 54 -5.66 17.05 4.59
N ASP A 55 -5.55 18.23 5.19
CA ASP A 55 -4.29 18.84 5.66
C ASP A 55 -4.05 18.58 7.17
N GLY A 56 -4.98 17.89 7.83
CA GLY A 56 -4.90 17.49 9.23
C GLY A 56 -5.46 18.49 10.24
N HIS A 57 -6.05 19.62 9.82
CA HIS A 57 -6.73 20.50 10.77
C HIS A 57 -8.08 19.91 11.23
N PHE A 58 -8.46 20.20 12.47
CA PHE A 58 -9.75 19.81 13.03
C PHE A 58 -10.87 20.69 12.46
N LEU A 59 -11.84 20.07 11.79
CA LEU A 59 -13.08 20.72 11.35
C LEU A 59 -14.15 20.71 12.45
N ASP A 60 -14.21 19.62 13.20
CA ASP A 60 -15.02 19.47 14.41
C ASP A 60 -14.32 18.47 15.34
N SER A 61 -14.43 18.66 16.65
CA SER A 61 -13.97 17.70 17.64
C SER A 61 -14.70 17.86 18.95
N PHE A 62 -15.00 16.74 19.61
CA PHE A 62 -15.61 16.75 20.93
C PHE A 62 -15.32 15.46 21.69
N TYR A 63 -15.28 15.57 23.01
CA TYR A 63 -15.25 14.41 23.90
C TYR A 63 -16.55 13.61 23.77
N LEU A 64 -16.40 12.30 23.62
CA LEU A 64 -17.52 11.36 23.49
C LEU A 64 -18.39 11.31 24.75
N THR A 65 -17.86 11.72 25.91
CA THR A 65 -18.61 11.89 27.16
C THR A 65 -19.55 13.09 27.15
N ASN A 66 -19.26 14.11 26.34
CA ASN A 66 -19.96 15.40 26.39
C ASN A 66 -21.05 15.50 25.31
N LYS A 67 -20.89 14.81 24.18
CA LYS A 67 -21.77 14.91 23.02
C LYS A 67 -21.78 13.60 22.24
N THR A 68 -22.95 13.27 21.67
CA THR A 68 -23.10 12.18 20.71
C THR A 68 -23.90 12.69 19.52
N THR A 69 -23.30 12.60 18.34
CA THR A 69 -23.93 12.87 17.04
C THR A 69 -24.28 11.56 16.34
N LYS A 70 -25.09 11.61 15.28
CA LYS A 70 -25.39 10.41 14.47
C LYS A 70 -24.11 9.83 13.86
N GLU A 71 -23.23 10.69 13.38
CA GLU A 71 -21.95 10.35 12.78
C GLU A 71 -21.02 9.69 13.81
N SER A 72 -20.84 10.29 14.99
CA SER A 72 -19.99 9.72 16.03
C SER A 72 -20.54 8.40 16.57
N ALA A 73 -21.87 8.25 16.68
CA ALA A 73 -22.50 7.00 17.09
C ALA A 73 -22.25 5.89 16.07
N ARG A 74 -22.42 6.16 14.77
CA ARG A 74 -22.13 5.21 13.69
C ARG A 74 -20.67 4.78 13.69
N VAL A 75 -19.75 5.74 13.80
CA VAL A 75 -18.30 5.48 13.81
C VAL A 75 -17.90 4.63 15.03
N LEU A 76 -18.46 4.91 16.21
CA LEU A 76 -18.24 4.09 17.39
C LEU A 76 -18.79 2.67 17.26
N GLU A 77 -19.97 2.51 16.66
CA GLU A 77 -20.57 1.20 16.42
C GLU A 77 -19.71 0.39 15.44
N GLU A 78 -19.21 1.02 14.38
CA GLU A 78 -18.33 0.38 13.41
C GLU A 78 -17.01 -0.03 14.06
N TYR A 79 -16.37 0.87 14.82
CA TYR A 79 -15.19 0.53 15.61
C TYR A 79 -15.45 -0.64 16.57
N LYS A 80 -16.60 -0.67 17.24
CA LYS A 80 -16.96 -1.75 18.15
C LYS A 80 -17.07 -3.08 17.42
N LYS A 81 -17.70 -3.13 16.24
CA LYS A 81 -17.76 -4.33 15.40
C LYS A 81 -16.37 -4.86 15.05
N ILE A 82 -15.47 -3.96 14.63
CA ILE A 82 -14.08 -4.30 14.31
C ILE A 82 -13.35 -4.82 15.56
N SER A 83 -13.46 -4.13 16.69
CA SER A 83 -12.82 -4.51 17.94
C SER A 83 -13.30 -5.88 18.44
N ASP A 84 -14.61 -6.13 18.41
CA ASP A 84 -15.19 -7.39 18.83
C ASP A 84 -14.78 -8.55 17.91
N ARG A 85 -14.63 -8.29 16.61
CA ARG A 85 -14.07 -9.27 15.67
C ARG A 85 -12.60 -9.56 15.98
N LYS A 86 -11.79 -8.52 16.24
CA LYS A 86 -10.36 -8.67 16.55
C LYS A 86 -10.08 -9.40 17.87
N LYS A 87 -11.01 -9.38 18.83
CA LYS A 87 -10.93 -10.19 20.06
C LYS A 87 -10.97 -11.70 19.78
N GLN A 88 -11.46 -12.13 18.62
CA GLN A 88 -11.48 -13.54 18.23
C GLN A 88 -10.09 -14.04 17.82
N HIS A 89 -9.16 -13.14 17.52
CA HIS A 89 -7.76 -13.48 17.23
C HIS A 89 -6.99 -13.79 18.51
N ARG A 90 -6.28 -14.92 18.53
CA ARG A 90 -5.51 -15.42 19.68
C ARG A 90 -4.14 -14.74 19.79
N VAL A 91 -4.11 -13.41 19.81
CA VAL A 91 -2.88 -12.60 19.93
C VAL A 91 -2.97 -11.72 21.17
N THR A 92 -2.05 -11.93 22.11
CA THR A 92 -1.98 -11.17 23.36
C THR A 92 -1.23 -9.84 23.19
N GLN A 93 -1.31 -8.94 24.18
CA GLN A 93 -0.53 -7.71 24.18
C GLN A 93 0.99 -7.96 24.23
N GLU A 94 1.42 -9.04 24.89
CA GLU A 94 2.84 -9.44 24.88
C GLU A 94 3.28 -9.89 23.48
N ASP A 95 2.44 -10.68 22.80
CA ASP A 95 2.71 -11.12 21.43
C ASP A 95 2.83 -9.92 20.48
N LEU A 96 1.94 -8.94 20.59
CA LEU A 96 1.97 -7.73 19.77
C LEU A 96 3.24 -6.90 20.00
N LYS A 97 3.70 -6.77 21.25
CA LYS A 97 4.96 -6.08 21.57
C LYS A 97 6.18 -6.81 21.03
N ASP A 98 6.18 -8.15 21.09
CA ASP A 98 7.26 -8.94 20.54
C ASP A 98 7.27 -8.91 19.00
N ALA A 99 6.09 -8.83 18.38
CA ALA A 99 5.92 -8.74 16.93
C ALA A 99 6.41 -7.41 16.30
N LEU A 100 6.73 -6.40 17.12
CA LEU A 100 7.38 -5.17 16.65
C LEU A 100 8.87 -5.34 16.33
N LYS A 101 9.44 -6.50 16.67
CA LYS A 101 10.86 -6.82 16.43
C LYS A 101 11.03 -7.65 15.15
N PRO A 102 12.25 -7.66 14.58
CA PRO A 102 12.63 -8.64 13.55
C PRO A 102 12.52 -10.09 14.04
N ILE A 103 12.44 -11.02 13.09
CA ILE A 103 12.32 -12.46 13.39
C ILE A 103 13.50 -13.00 14.18
N GLU A 104 14.70 -12.45 13.98
CA GLU A 104 15.92 -12.84 14.66
C GLU A 104 15.94 -12.40 16.14
N GLU A 105 15.16 -11.37 16.49
CA GLU A 105 15.12 -10.77 17.83
C GLU A 105 13.82 -11.09 18.59
N ALA A 106 12.79 -11.54 17.89
CA ALA A 106 11.51 -11.91 18.45
C ALA A 106 11.63 -13.22 19.24
N LYS A 107 11.03 -13.26 20.42
CA LYS A 107 10.97 -14.47 21.25
C LYS A 107 9.98 -15.49 20.70
N MET A 108 8.93 -15.04 20.01
CA MET A 108 7.91 -15.87 19.37
C MET A 108 7.36 -16.98 20.29
N LYS A 109 7.08 -16.65 21.56
CA LYS A 109 6.54 -17.62 22.54
C LYS A 109 5.26 -18.31 22.04
N ASN A 110 4.45 -17.59 21.27
CA ASN A 110 3.33 -18.14 20.54
C ASN A 110 3.82 -18.66 19.18
N GLU A 111 3.94 -19.98 19.04
CA GLU A 111 4.43 -20.66 17.82
C GLU A 111 3.61 -20.30 16.57
N ASN A 112 2.35 -19.92 16.74
CA ASN A 112 1.44 -19.56 15.64
C ASN A 112 1.36 -18.05 15.38
N ILE A 113 2.23 -17.24 16.00
CA ILE A 113 2.11 -15.78 15.95
C ILE A 113 2.09 -15.24 14.51
N ILE A 114 2.96 -15.74 13.64
CA ILE A 114 2.99 -15.32 12.22
C ILE A 114 1.66 -15.59 11.53
N LYS A 115 1.10 -16.79 11.71
CA LYS A 115 -0.19 -17.14 11.12
C LYS A 115 -1.29 -16.20 11.61
N HIS A 116 -1.35 -15.93 12.91
CA HIS A 116 -2.37 -15.02 13.45
C HIS A 116 -2.20 -13.58 12.94
N LEU A 117 -0.98 -13.08 12.79
CA LEU A 117 -0.72 -11.76 12.22
C LEU A 117 -1.14 -11.70 10.74
N VAL A 118 -0.83 -12.75 9.97
CA VAL A 118 -1.25 -12.87 8.55
C VAL A 118 -2.77 -12.92 8.45
N ASP A 119 -3.43 -13.74 9.26
CA ASP A 119 -4.89 -13.88 9.25
C ASP A 119 -5.59 -12.54 9.59
N GLU A 120 -5.03 -11.78 10.54
CA GLU A 120 -5.54 -10.46 10.88
C GLU A 120 -5.33 -9.43 9.75
N HIS A 121 -4.15 -9.40 9.12
CA HIS A 121 -3.93 -8.54 7.95
C HIS A 121 -4.85 -8.89 6.78
N LEU A 122 -5.09 -10.19 6.54
CA LEU A 122 -6.02 -10.64 5.50
C LEU A 122 -7.44 -10.18 5.77
N GLU A 123 -7.89 -10.21 7.03
CA GLU A 123 -9.20 -9.69 7.42
C GLU A 123 -9.27 -8.17 7.24
N ASP A 124 -8.26 -7.44 7.70
CA ASP A 124 -8.15 -5.99 7.54
C ASP A 124 -8.16 -5.57 6.06
N ILE A 125 -7.41 -6.25 5.19
CA ILE A 125 -7.41 -6.02 3.73
C ILE A 125 -8.78 -6.35 3.12
N LYS A 126 -9.38 -7.49 3.49
CA LYS A 126 -10.67 -7.93 2.96
C LYS A 126 -11.78 -6.91 3.24
N HIS A 127 -11.76 -6.29 4.40
CA HIS A 127 -12.78 -5.35 4.84
C HIS A 127 -12.38 -3.87 4.73
N LEU A 128 -11.14 -3.58 4.31
CA LEU A 128 -10.55 -2.24 4.25
C LEU A 128 -10.59 -1.52 5.61
N TRP A 129 -10.41 -2.28 6.68
CA TRP A 129 -10.48 -1.76 8.05
C TRP A 129 -9.21 -1.03 8.46
N PRO A 130 -9.31 -0.04 9.36
CA PRO A 130 -8.17 0.50 10.07
C PRO A 130 -7.41 -0.60 10.82
N SER A 131 -6.15 -0.81 10.43
CA SER A 131 -5.35 -1.90 10.98
C SER A 131 -4.70 -1.53 12.31
N ARG A 132 -5.00 -2.32 13.36
CA ARG A 132 -4.35 -2.15 14.67
C ARG A 132 -2.87 -2.53 14.62
N LEU A 133 -2.50 -3.51 13.78
CA LEU A 133 -1.11 -3.94 13.62
C LEU A 133 -0.27 -2.82 13.01
N LEU A 134 -0.79 -2.20 11.95
CA LEU A 134 -0.14 -1.06 11.30
C LEU A 134 -0.14 0.18 12.19
N THR A 135 -1.22 0.42 12.94
CA THR A 135 -1.25 1.48 13.96
C THR A 135 -0.14 1.29 14.98
N LEU A 136 -0.01 0.08 15.53
CA LEU A 136 1.01 -0.26 16.52
C LEU A 136 2.42 -0.11 15.95
N GLN A 137 2.65 -0.58 14.73
CA GLN A 137 3.92 -0.41 14.03
C GLN A 137 4.28 1.08 13.85
N LYS A 138 3.32 1.93 13.46
CA LYS A 138 3.56 3.39 13.35
C LYS A 138 3.85 4.06 14.68
N THR A 139 3.23 3.61 15.77
CA THR A 139 3.33 4.28 17.08
C THR A 139 4.51 3.82 17.91
N GLU A 140 4.86 2.53 17.82
CA GLU A 140 5.81 1.86 18.70
C GLU A 140 6.90 1.07 17.96
N GLY A 141 6.72 0.82 16.65
CA GLY A 141 7.68 0.09 15.83
C GLY A 141 8.99 0.85 15.67
N LYS A 142 10.09 0.10 15.70
CA LYS A 142 11.46 0.62 15.53
C LYS A 142 12.21 -0.01 14.36
N SER A 143 11.63 -1.03 13.74
CA SER A 143 12.23 -1.76 12.64
C SER A 143 11.23 -1.90 11.50
N GLU A 144 11.70 -1.64 10.28
CA GLU A 144 10.97 -1.89 9.03
C GLU A 144 10.91 -3.38 8.67
N GLN A 145 11.60 -4.24 9.44
CA GLN A 145 11.65 -5.69 9.26
C GLN A 145 10.90 -6.42 10.39
N SER A 146 9.95 -5.76 11.04
CA SER A 146 9.20 -6.37 12.14
C SER A 146 8.39 -7.59 11.68
N LEU A 147 8.05 -8.49 12.61
CA LEU A 147 7.12 -9.59 12.32
C LEU A 147 5.79 -9.08 11.79
N ILE A 148 5.31 -7.92 12.25
CA ILE A 148 4.09 -7.29 11.75
C ILE A 148 4.18 -6.99 10.25
N LEU A 149 5.28 -6.38 9.79
CA LEU A 149 5.47 -6.03 8.39
C LEU A 149 5.79 -7.26 7.53
N SER A 150 6.56 -8.20 8.07
CA SER A 150 6.81 -9.49 7.42
C SER A 150 5.51 -10.29 7.21
N ALA A 151 4.58 -10.24 8.17
CA ALA A 151 3.26 -10.82 8.03
C ALA A 151 2.36 -10.05 7.05
N LEU A 152 2.53 -8.73 6.92
CA LEU A 152 1.83 -7.94 5.91
C LEU A 152 2.24 -8.41 4.50
N ASP A 153 3.54 -8.56 4.24
CA ASP A 153 4.04 -9.06 2.95
C ASP A 153 3.39 -10.41 2.59
N GLN A 154 3.40 -11.37 3.53
CA GLN A 154 2.75 -12.68 3.33
C GLN A 154 1.23 -12.59 3.12
N ALA A 155 0.57 -11.62 3.74
CA ALA A 155 -0.85 -11.39 3.52
C ALA A 155 -1.12 -10.81 2.12
N LEU A 156 -0.26 -9.89 1.64
CA LEU A 156 -0.37 -9.29 0.31
C LEU A 156 -0.17 -10.33 -0.81
N GLU A 157 0.65 -11.36 -0.59
CA GLU A 157 0.81 -12.49 -1.51
C GLU A 157 -0.48 -13.32 -1.68
N LYS A 158 -1.36 -13.33 -0.67
CA LYS A 158 -2.58 -14.17 -0.65
C LYS A 158 -3.87 -13.38 -0.88
N ALA A 159 -3.85 -12.09 -0.59
CA ALA A 159 -5.03 -11.23 -0.65
C ALA A 159 -5.42 -10.88 -2.09
N ASN A 160 -6.66 -10.41 -2.26
CA ASN A 160 -7.10 -9.79 -3.51
C ASN A 160 -6.33 -8.49 -3.75
N ALA A 161 -5.57 -8.43 -4.84
CA ALA A 161 -4.60 -7.35 -5.06
C ALA A 161 -5.25 -5.96 -5.25
N SER A 162 -6.47 -5.87 -5.81
CA SER A 162 -7.21 -4.60 -5.88
C SER A 162 -7.61 -4.08 -4.50
N LYS A 163 -8.05 -4.96 -3.60
CA LYS A 163 -8.31 -4.58 -2.19
C LYS A 163 -7.01 -4.24 -1.46
N SER A 164 -5.95 -5.01 -1.69
CA SER A 164 -4.63 -4.72 -1.13
C SER A 164 -4.13 -3.34 -1.53
N PHE A 165 -4.30 -2.95 -2.81
CA PHE A 165 -3.94 -1.61 -3.28
C PHE A 165 -4.68 -0.52 -2.49
N GLN A 166 -6.01 -0.62 -2.40
CA GLN A 166 -6.82 0.34 -1.63
C GLN A 166 -6.44 0.37 -0.14
N PHE A 167 -6.21 -0.81 0.46
CA PHE A 167 -5.80 -0.93 1.85
C PHE A 167 -4.46 -0.23 2.10
N LEU A 168 -3.44 -0.49 1.26
CA LEU A 168 -2.12 0.12 1.37
C LEU A 168 -2.16 1.63 1.20
N THR A 169 -2.94 2.14 0.23
CA THR A 169 -3.09 3.58 0.02
C THR A 169 -3.81 4.26 1.18
N ASN A 170 -4.83 3.62 1.75
CA ASN A 170 -5.56 4.14 2.92
C ASN A 170 -4.67 4.22 4.15
N HIS A 171 -3.73 3.29 4.30
CA HIS A 171 -2.82 3.23 5.46
C HIS A 171 -1.48 3.90 5.22
N ARG A 172 -1.18 4.36 3.99
CA ARG A 172 0.11 4.97 3.61
C ARG A 172 1.30 4.04 3.81
N TYR A 173 1.12 2.77 3.45
CA TYR A 173 2.20 1.78 3.35
C TYR A 173 2.66 1.64 1.90
N ASP A 174 2.99 2.77 1.28
CA ASP A 174 3.26 2.84 -0.15
C ASP A 174 4.50 2.03 -0.58
N SER A 175 5.43 1.79 0.34
CA SER A 175 6.62 0.94 0.11
C SER A 175 6.28 -0.51 -0.21
N HIS A 176 5.09 -0.99 0.15
CA HIS A 176 4.63 -2.36 -0.08
C HIS A 176 3.86 -2.51 -1.40
N ILE A 177 3.53 -1.41 -2.07
CA ILE A 177 2.82 -1.41 -3.37
C ILE A 177 3.55 -2.22 -4.44
N PRO A 178 4.90 -2.18 -4.56
CA PRO A 178 5.59 -2.96 -5.58
C PRO A 178 5.29 -4.46 -5.52
N ILE A 179 5.08 -5.03 -4.33
CA ILE A 179 4.76 -6.45 -4.12
C ILE A 179 3.54 -6.86 -4.94
N LEU A 180 2.55 -5.97 -5.11
CA LEU A 180 1.34 -6.25 -5.89
C LEU A 180 1.64 -6.54 -7.37
N GLY A 181 2.82 -6.19 -7.87
CA GLY A 181 3.27 -6.54 -9.22
C GLY A 181 3.31 -8.05 -9.48
N MET A 182 3.41 -8.89 -8.45
CA MET A 182 3.34 -10.35 -8.61
C MET A 182 1.97 -10.83 -9.12
N HIS A 183 0.92 -10.06 -8.86
CA HIS A 183 -0.46 -10.39 -9.19
C HIS A 183 -0.90 -9.87 -10.56
N ILE A 184 0.02 -9.29 -11.35
CA ILE A 184 -0.33 -8.51 -12.55
C ILE A 184 -1.09 -9.31 -13.62
N ASN A 185 -0.82 -10.62 -13.74
CA ASN A 185 -1.56 -11.47 -14.69
C ASN A 185 -3.00 -11.73 -14.24
N GLN A 186 -3.24 -11.81 -12.92
CA GLN A 186 -4.58 -12.05 -12.37
C GLN A 186 -5.40 -10.76 -12.25
N TYR A 187 -4.72 -9.62 -12.07
CA TYR A 187 -5.33 -8.30 -11.89
C TYR A 187 -4.64 -7.27 -12.81
N PRO A 188 -4.81 -7.36 -14.14
CA PRO A 188 -4.13 -6.49 -15.10
C PRO A 188 -4.46 -5.00 -14.91
N GLN A 189 -5.65 -4.68 -14.40
CA GLN A 189 -6.09 -3.31 -14.07
C GLN A 189 -5.18 -2.60 -13.06
N LEU A 190 -4.42 -3.35 -12.24
CA LEU A 190 -3.45 -2.75 -11.31
C LEU A 190 -2.40 -1.90 -12.00
N LEU A 191 -2.06 -2.22 -13.26
CA LEU A 191 -1.12 -1.42 -14.03
C LEU A 191 -1.58 0.03 -14.13
N ASP A 192 -2.85 0.22 -14.49
CA ASP A 192 -3.43 1.55 -14.63
C ASP A 192 -3.74 2.16 -13.27
N ASP A 193 -4.33 1.40 -12.34
CA ASP A 193 -4.70 1.89 -11.01
C ASP A 193 -3.50 2.45 -10.26
N VAL A 194 -2.41 1.66 -10.15
CA VAL A 194 -1.20 2.06 -9.42
C VAL A 194 -0.51 3.21 -10.12
N THR A 195 -0.31 3.12 -11.44
CA THR A 195 0.48 4.14 -12.15
C THR A 195 -0.27 5.44 -12.27
N ASN A 196 -1.57 5.45 -12.55
CA ASN A 196 -2.34 6.68 -12.60
C ASN A 196 -2.43 7.34 -11.21
N TYR A 197 -2.63 6.56 -10.15
CA TYR A 197 -2.67 7.08 -8.79
C TYR A 197 -1.36 7.76 -8.39
N TYR A 198 -0.23 7.06 -8.45
CA TYR A 198 1.05 7.62 -7.98
C TYR A 198 1.61 8.71 -8.90
N LEU A 199 1.47 8.59 -10.22
CA LEU A 199 1.95 9.62 -11.15
C LEU A 199 1.15 10.92 -11.01
N SER A 200 -0.16 10.85 -10.73
CA SER A 200 -0.97 12.06 -10.46
C SER A 200 -0.53 12.83 -9.21
N HIS A 201 0.23 12.18 -8.31
CA HIS A 201 0.78 12.78 -7.09
C HIS A 201 2.31 12.98 -7.16
N ASN A 202 2.92 12.87 -8.35
CA ASN A 202 4.36 13.03 -8.55
C ASN A 202 5.23 11.97 -7.82
N GLU A 203 4.67 10.80 -7.57
CA GLU A 203 5.29 9.73 -6.77
C GLU A 203 5.86 8.66 -7.70
N LEU A 204 6.79 9.13 -8.53
CA LEU A 204 7.35 8.38 -9.64
C LEU A 204 8.04 7.08 -9.21
N GLU A 205 8.79 7.12 -8.10
CA GLU A 205 9.61 5.98 -7.69
C GLU A 205 8.75 4.76 -7.31
N ILE A 206 7.60 4.97 -6.65
CA ILE A 206 6.68 3.88 -6.31
C ILE A 206 6.11 3.24 -7.59
N ALA A 207 5.68 4.06 -8.55
CA ALA A 207 5.20 3.57 -9.84
C ALA A 207 6.29 2.79 -10.59
N ARG A 208 7.54 3.28 -10.60
CA ARG A 208 8.67 2.58 -11.25
C ARG A 208 9.02 1.27 -10.55
N GLN A 209 9.01 1.23 -9.23
CA GLN A 209 9.24 0.01 -8.45
C GLN A 209 8.14 -1.03 -8.72
N PHE A 210 6.89 -0.61 -8.79
CA PHE A 210 5.78 -1.48 -9.18
C PHE A 210 5.96 -2.05 -10.60
N LEU A 211 6.26 -1.22 -11.61
CA LEU A 211 6.54 -1.70 -12.96
C LEU A 211 7.72 -2.70 -12.99
N ASN A 212 8.73 -2.45 -12.15
CA ASN A 212 9.90 -3.30 -12.00
C ASN A 212 9.61 -4.68 -11.39
N GLU A 213 8.55 -4.79 -10.60
CA GLU A 213 8.08 -6.06 -10.06
C GLU A 213 7.11 -6.74 -11.01
N ALA A 214 6.18 -5.97 -11.62
CA ALA A 214 5.26 -6.45 -12.64
C ALA A 214 6.00 -7.11 -13.82
N VAL A 215 7.10 -6.51 -14.29
CA VAL A 215 7.89 -7.06 -15.40
C VAL A 215 8.56 -8.40 -15.08
N LYS A 216 8.77 -8.74 -13.81
CA LYS A 216 9.30 -10.05 -13.40
C LYS A 216 8.24 -11.14 -13.48
N ASN A 217 6.97 -10.78 -13.26
CA ASN A 217 5.88 -11.73 -13.06
C ASN A 217 4.91 -11.80 -14.25
N ILE A 218 4.88 -10.78 -15.12
CA ILE A 218 4.02 -10.77 -16.31
C ILE A 218 4.31 -11.96 -17.22
N SER A 219 3.26 -12.61 -17.73
CA SER A 219 3.37 -13.68 -18.70
C SER A 219 3.83 -13.14 -20.05
N LEU A 220 4.84 -13.76 -20.66
CA LEU A 220 5.34 -13.37 -21.98
C LEU A 220 4.35 -13.66 -23.13
N HIS A 221 3.20 -14.27 -22.84
CA HIS A 221 2.12 -14.55 -23.79
C HIS A 221 1.01 -13.50 -23.77
N GLU A 222 0.93 -12.67 -22.73
CA GLU A 222 -0.11 -11.65 -22.55
C GLU A 222 0.24 -10.39 -23.34
N GLN A 223 0.03 -10.43 -24.66
CA GLN A 223 0.48 -9.38 -25.59
C GLN A 223 -0.08 -8.00 -25.24
N GLU A 224 -1.39 -7.92 -24.96
CA GLU A 224 -2.05 -6.66 -24.63
C GLU A 224 -1.46 -6.04 -23.35
N LEU A 225 -1.28 -6.83 -22.30
CA LEU A 225 -0.73 -6.36 -21.03
C LEU A 225 0.74 -5.96 -21.15
N LEU A 226 1.53 -6.68 -21.95
CA LEU A 226 2.91 -6.31 -22.25
C LEU A 226 3.00 -4.99 -23.02
N GLU A 227 2.13 -4.79 -24.01
CA GLU A 227 2.04 -3.55 -24.77
C GLU A 227 1.61 -2.38 -23.87
N GLN A 228 0.62 -2.58 -22.99
CA GLN A 228 0.20 -1.59 -21.99
C GLN A 228 1.37 -1.24 -21.05
N LEU A 229 2.08 -2.23 -20.52
CA LEU A 229 3.22 -2.01 -19.61
C LEU A 229 4.33 -1.19 -20.28
N LEU A 230 4.65 -1.49 -21.54
CA LEU A 230 5.65 -0.76 -22.32
C LEU A 230 5.17 0.67 -22.67
N ASN A 231 3.89 0.85 -23.00
CA ASN A 231 3.31 2.17 -23.20
C ASN A 231 3.34 3.02 -21.93
N THR A 232 3.05 2.42 -20.77
CA THR A 232 3.14 3.09 -19.48
C THR A 232 4.57 3.50 -19.15
N ALA A 233 5.55 2.63 -19.40
CA ALA A 233 6.97 2.97 -19.23
C ALA A 233 7.43 4.10 -20.19
N LYS A 234 6.95 4.09 -21.44
CA LYS A 234 7.17 5.16 -22.42
C LYS A 234 6.57 6.49 -21.95
N ARG A 235 5.33 6.46 -21.44
CA ARG A 235 4.63 7.64 -20.89
C ARG A 235 5.44 8.26 -19.75
N ILE A 236 5.94 7.42 -18.83
CA ILE A 236 6.80 7.87 -17.73
C ILE A 236 8.06 8.55 -18.26
N ASP A 237 8.76 7.94 -19.23
CA ASP A 237 9.97 8.54 -19.81
C ASP A 237 9.70 9.88 -20.51
N HIS A 238 8.53 10.03 -21.12
CA HIS A 238 8.13 11.27 -21.77
C HIS A 238 7.82 12.40 -20.76
N ILE A 239 7.11 12.09 -19.67
CA ILE A 239 6.68 13.09 -18.68
C ILE A 239 7.83 13.47 -17.74
N TYR A 240 8.62 12.49 -17.31
CA TYR A 240 9.61 12.64 -16.23
C TYR A 240 11.07 12.56 -16.71
N TYR A 241 11.29 12.45 -18.03
CA TYR A 241 12.64 12.39 -18.64
C TYR A 241 13.53 11.26 -18.09
N THR A 242 12.94 10.11 -17.76
CA THR A 242 13.67 8.95 -17.23
C THR A 242 14.12 7.94 -18.31
N LYS A 243 14.66 6.80 -17.88
CA LYS A 243 15.05 5.64 -18.71
C LYS A 243 14.28 4.36 -18.35
N THR A 244 13.05 4.51 -17.87
CA THR A 244 12.17 3.43 -17.39
C THR A 244 11.85 2.45 -18.50
N LEU A 245 11.48 2.90 -19.71
CA LEU A 245 11.20 2.01 -20.85
C LEU A 245 12.41 1.11 -21.16
N ARG A 246 13.61 1.70 -21.21
CA ARG A 246 14.84 0.93 -21.46
C ARG A 246 15.08 -0.14 -20.41
N LEU A 247 14.91 0.20 -19.13
CA LEU A 247 15.16 -0.73 -18.03
C LEU A 247 14.17 -1.91 -18.07
N ILE A 248 12.90 -1.61 -18.32
CA ILE A 248 11.85 -2.62 -18.51
C ILE A 248 12.14 -3.53 -19.70
N LEU A 249 12.49 -2.95 -20.86
CA LEU A 249 12.89 -3.72 -22.05
C LEU A 249 14.08 -4.63 -21.78
N SER A 250 15.10 -4.15 -21.06
CA SER A 250 16.27 -4.95 -20.72
C SER A 250 15.90 -6.20 -19.92
N LYS A 251 14.96 -6.08 -18.97
CA LYS A 251 14.46 -7.21 -18.18
C LYS A 251 13.64 -8.18 -19.03
N LEU A 252 12.71 -7.66 -19.83
CA LEU A 252 11.89 -8.49 -20.74
C LEU A 252 12.75 -9.23 -21.75
N PHE A 253 13.74 -8.58 -22.35
CA PHE A 253 14.63 -9.23 -23.34
C PHE A 253 15.45 -10.36 -22.73
N LYS A 254 15.90 -10.21 -21.48
CA LYS A 254 16.56 -11.28 -20.74
C LYS A 254 15.60 -12.46 -20.56
N ARG A 255 14.40 -12.21 -20.04
CA ARG A 255 13.35 -13.24 -19.85
C ARG A 255 12.94 -13.93 -21.15
N VAL A 256 12.77 -13.19 -22.24
CA VAL A 256 12.40 -13.74 -23.56
C VAL A 256 13.45 -14.72 -24.09
N LYS A 257 14.74 -14.41 -23.91
CA LYS A 257 15.81 -15.33 -24.29
C LYS A 257 15.83 -16.58 -23.41
N GLU A 258 15.62 -16.41 -22.10
CA GLU A 258 15.69 -17.49 -21.11
C GLU A 258 14.47 -18.42 -21.16
N GLU A 259 13.25 -17.87 -21.25
CA GLU A 259 11.99 -18.60 -21.15
C GLU A 259 11.46 -19.08 -22.51
N LYS A 260 11.66 -18.31 -23.58
CA LYS A 260 11.12 -18.63 -24.92
C LYS A 260 12.16 -19.10 -25.94
N GLY A 261 13.46 -18.87 -25.68
CA GLY A 261 14.52 -19.21 -26.63
C GLY A 261 14.47 -18.45 -27.96
N VAL A 262 13.64 -17.42 -28.07
CA VAL A 262 13.48 -16.60 -29.29
C VAL A 262 14.27 -15.30 -29.20
N SER A 263 14.61 -14.74 -30.35
CA SER A 263 15.26 -13.42 -30.37
C SER A 263 14.30 -12.32 -29.86
N PRO A 264 14.77 -11.35 -29.06
CA PRO A 264 13.93 -10.23 -28.61
C PRO A 264 13.27 -9.46 -29.76
N LYS A 265 13.94 -9.37 -30.92
CA LYS A 265 13.41 -8.71 -32.11
C LYS A 265 12.22 -9.45 -32.72
N ALA A 266 12.24 -10.79 -32.73
CA ALA A 266 11.12 -11.60 -33.21
C ALA A 266 9.93 -11.45 -32.26
N TRP A 267 10.18 -11.62 -30.96
CA TRP A 267 9.14 -11.45 -29.92
C TRP A 267 8.48 -10.07 -29.97
N LEU A 268 9.24 -8.98 -30.11
CA LEU A 268 8.68 -7.63 -30.23
C LEU A 268 7.76 -7.44 -31.45
N ARG A 269 8.05 -8.13 -32.57
CA ARG A 269 7.21 -8.02 -33.78
C ARG A 269 5.85 -8.65 -33.58
N GLU A 270 5.81 -9.75 -32.83
CA GLU A 270 4.59 -10.50 -32.50
C GLU A 270 3.81 -9.87 -31.35
N THR A 271 4.50 -9.26 -30.39
CA THR A 271 3.90 -8.79 -29.13
C THR A 271 3.36 -7.37 -29.23
N ILE A 272 3.97 -6.52 -30.07
CA ILE A 272 3.63 -5.10 -30.13
C ILE A 272 2.91 -4.80 -31.43
N ASN A 273 1.74 -4.17 -31.34
CA ASN A 273 0.95 -3.71 -32.46
C ASN A 273 1.15 -2.21 -32.71
N ASP A 274 1.27 -1.38 -31.66
CA ASP A 274 1.45 0.06 -31.80
C ASP A 274 2.76 0.46 -32.52
N LYS A 275 2.61 1.15 -33.66
CA LYS A 275 3.69 1.71 -34.47
C LYS A 275 4.48 2.81 -33.73
N SER A 276 3.80 3.62 -32.92
CA SER A 276 4.41 4.69 -32.12
C SER A 276 5.30 4.09 -31.04
N LEU A 277 4.82 3.08 -30.31
CA LEU A 277 5.63 2.34 -29.35
C LEU A 277 6.84 1.66 -30.01
N LYS A 278 6.67 0.99 -31.16
CA LYS A 278 7.78 0.37 -31.91
C LYS A 278 8.91 1.36 -32.20
N ARG A 279 8.60 2.58 -32.65
CA ARG A 279 9.60 3.63 -32.90
C ARG A 279 10.35 4.00 -31.62
N SER A 280 9.62 4.28 -30.54
CA SER A 280 10.20 4.63 -29.24
C SER A 280 11.11 3.54 -28.68
N ILE A 281 10.78 2.26 -28.87
CA ILE A 281 11.62 1.13 -28.48
C ILE A 281 12.93 1.13 -29.26
N VAL A 282 12.87 1.30 -30.58
CA VAL A 282 14.08 1.36 -31.43
C VAL A 282 15.00 2.49 -30.99
N ASP A 283 14.46 3.69 -30.73
CA ASP A 283 15.25 4.84 -30.29
C ASP A 283 15.85 4.62 -28.89
N SER A 284 15.08 3.99 -28.00
CA SER A 284 15.52 3.68 -26.63
C SER A 284 16.65 2.66 -26.59
N VAL A 285 16.65 1.70 -27.52
CA VAL A 285 17.71 0.68 -27.66
C VAL A 285 18.94 1.22 -28.38
N LYS A 286 18.78 2.10 -29.38
CA LYS A 286 19.90 2.66 -30.17
C LYS A 286 20.78 3.64 -29.41
N LYS A 287 20.23 4.41 -28.45
CA LYS A 287 21.01 5.33 -27.61
C LYS A 287 21.98 4.52 -26.72
N LYS A 288 23.25 4.39 -27.14
CA LYS A 288 24.33 3.66 -26.44
C LYS A 288 24.44 4.02 -24.95
N ILE A 289 24.96 3.06 -24.18
CA ILE A 289 25.44 3.23 -22.80
C ILE A 289 26.45 4.39 -22.83
N GLY A 290 26.08 5.50 -22.22
CA GLY A 290 27.04 6.47 -21.70
C GLY A 290 27.28 6.11 -20.25
#